data_AF-A0A840EVZ0-F1
#
_entry.id   AF-A0A840EVZ0-F1
#
_cell.length_a   1.000
_cell.length_b   1.000
_cell.length_c   1.000
_cell.angle_alpha   90.00
_cell.angle_beta   90.00
_cell.angle_gamma   90.00
#
_symmetry.space_group_name_H-M   'P 1'
#
loop_
_entity.id
_entity.type
_entity.pdbx_description
1 polymer ?
#
loop_
_entity_poly.entity_id
_entity_poly.type
_entity_poly.pdbx_seq_one_letter_code
_entity_poly.pdbx_strand_id
1 'polypeptide(L)'
;MDRFYQRVQNVERTDSDDAEAEEVLDVLDALIARSPLSRPITVWRGLRNVETVFGTNLDITSLQGRIVDTQGLMATSTSRTAAIDFTSPGRPPALLRVRVPYAFGHLWVAELGDPDLAYQREVLIHPKHLVIVDVIGEDFPVISAEVR
;
A
#
# COMPACT_ATOMS: atom_id res chain seq x y z
N MET A 1 8.16 13.99 0.91
CA MET A 1 6.80 13.42 0.89
C MET A 1 5.89 14.57 0.50
N ASP A 2 5.10 14.38 -0.55
CA ASP A 2 4.18 15.41 -1.02
C ASP A 2 3.15 15.72 0.08
N ARG A 3 3.00 17.01 0.40
CA ARG A 3 2.06 17.48 1.42
C ARG A 3 0.62 17.20 1.01
N PHE A 4 0.32 17.15 -0.28
CA PHE A 4 -1.03 16.90 -0.77
C PHE A 4 -1.45 15.45 -0.62
N TYR A 5 -0.60 14.50 -1.00
CA TYR A 5 -0.85 13.07 -0.77
C TYR A 5 -1.11 12.77 0.71
N GLN A 6 -0.39 13.44 1.62
CA GLN A 6 -0.60 13.29 3.05
C GLN A 6 -1.96 13.84 3.50
N ARG A 7 -2.44 14.95 2.93
CA ARG A 7 -3.78 15.50 3.20
C ARG A 7 -4.88 14.51 2.80
N VAL A 8 -4.82 13.96 1.59
CA VAL A 8 -5.77 12.93 1.10
C VAL A 8 -5.82 11.71 2.02
N GLN A 9 -4.66 11.23 2.48
CA GLN A 9 -4.58 10.10 3.39
C GLN A 9 -5.09 10.39 4.81
N ASN A 10 -5.08 11.66 5.23
CA ASN A 10 -5.54 12.07 6.57
C ASN A 10 -7.07 12.20 6.66
N VAL A 11 -7.76 12.46 5.54
CA VAL A 11 -9.23 12.43 5.48
C VAL A 11 -9.73 11.08 5.99
N GLU A 12 -9.20 9.98 5.44
CA GLU A 12 -9.55 8.60 5.83
C GLU A 12 -9.11 8.20 7.25
N ARG A 13 -7.98 8.73 7.74
CA ARG A 13 -7.36 8.26 8.99
C ARG A 13 -7.75 9.06 10.22
N THR A 14 -8.05 10.34 10.05
CA THR A 14 -8.21 11.28 11.17
C THR A 14 -9.48 12.11 11.11
N ASP A 15 -10.39 11.83 10.17
CA ASP A 15 -11.65 12.57 10.01
C ASP A 15 -11.37 14.08 9.82
N SER A 16 -10.49 14.38 8.87
CA SER A 16 -10.05 15.76 8.57
C SER A 16 -11.04 16.45 7.66
N ASP A 17 -11.57 17.62 8.06
CA ASP A 17 -12.47 18.49 7.27
C ASP A 17 -11.77 19.21 6.10
N ASP A 18 -11.09 18.47 5.22
CA ASP A 18 -10.38 19.02 4.06
C ASP A 18 -11.14 18.69 2.77
N ALA A 19 -12.09 19.56 2.42
CA ALA A 19 -13.01 19.34 1.30
C ALA A 19 -12.32 19.08 -0.06
N GLU A 20 -11.16 19.70 -0.31
CA GLU A 20 -10.38 19.46 -1.53
C GLU A 20 -9.80 18.04 -1.53
N ALA A 21 -9.29 17.60 -0.38
CA ALA A 21 -8.72 16.26 -0.21
C ALA A 21 -9.80 15.17 -0.26
N GLU A 22 -10.99 15.45 0.28
CA GLU A 22 -12.20 14.59 0.17
C GLU A 22 -12.63 14.41 -1.29
N GLU A 23 -12.76 15.50 -2.04
CA GLU A 23 -13.17 15.42 -3.46
C GLU A 23 -12.18 14.59 -4.29
N VAL A 24 -10.88 14.75 -4.04
CA VAL A 24 -9.87 13.93 -4.72
C VAL A 24 -9.96 12.46 -4.32
N LEU A 25 -10.20 12.16 -3.05
CA LEU A 25 -10.38 10.80 -2.58
C LEU A 25 -11.59 10.13 -3.24
N ASP A 26 -12.73 10.81 -3.30
CA ASP A 26 -13.95 10.33 -3.94
C ASP A 26 -13.73 10.00 -5.43
N VAL A 27 -12.97 10.86 -6.13
CA VAL A 27 -12.59 10.63 -7.53
C VAL A 27 -11.69 9.40 -7.65
N LEU A 28 -10.68 9.26 -6.79
CA LEU A 28 -9.78 8.12 -6.81
C LEU A 28 -10.53 6.81 -6.55
N ASP A 29 -11.45 6.79 -5.59
CA ASP A 29 -12.27 5.63 -5.29
C ASP A 29 -13.20 5.27 -6.45
N ALA A 30 -13.83 6.25 -7.08
CA ALA A 30 -14.64 6.04 -8.26
C ALA A 30 -13.83 5.45 -9.42
N LEU A 31 -12.58 5.90 -9.61
CA LEU A 31 -11.68 5.37 -10.65
C LEU A 31 -11.22 3.94 -10.34
N ILE A 32 -10.81 3.67 -9.11
CA ILE A 32 -10.42 2.33 -8.64
C ILE A 32 -11.56 1.34 -8.83
N ALA A 33 -12.79 1.72 -8.46
CA ALA A 33 -13.98 0.87 -8.59
C ALA A 33 -14.33 0.55 -10.06
N ARG A 34 -13.99 1.44 -11.00
CA ARG A 34 -14.26 1.27 -12.44
C ARG A 34 -13.18 0.51 -13.19
N SER A 35 -12.06 0.22 -12.55
CA SER A 35 -10.90 -0.44 -13.15
C SER A 35 -10.61 -1.77 -12.42
N PRO A 36 -11.45 -2.80 -12.61
CA PRO A 36 -11.20 -4.11 -12.04
C PRO A 36 -10.05 -4.82 -12.75
N LEU A 37 -9.20 -5.51 -11.99
CA LEU A 37 -8.13 -6.32 -12.55
C LEU A 37 -8.67 -7.47 -13.41
N SER A 38 -8.11 -7.63 -14.61
CA SER A 38 -8.43 -8.76 -15.51
C SER A 38 -7.73 -10.07 -15.12
N ARG A 39 -6.76 -10.01 -14.21
CA ARG A 39 -6.04 -11.17 -13.65
C ARG A 39 -5.46 -10.83 -12.28
N PRO A 40 -5.21 -11.83 -11.41
CA PRO A 40 -4.49 -11.58 -10.17
C PRO A 40 -3.09 -11.01 -10.43
N ILE A 41 -2.65 -10.10 -9.57
CA ILE A 41 -1.31 -9.51 -9.62
C ILE A 41 -0.63 -9.60 -8.25
N THR A 42 0.69 -9.43 -8.26
CA THR A 42 1.49 -9.23 -7.05
C THR A 42 2.05 -7.82 -7.09
N VAL A 43 1.84 -7.08 -6.01
CA VAL A 43 2.37 -5.75 -5.81
C VAL A 43 3.22 -5.70 -4.54
N TRP A 44 4.05 -4.68 -4.44
CA TRP A 44 5.06 -4.52 -3.41
C TRP A 44 4.93 -3.13 -2.78
N ARG A 45 5.07 -3.05 -1.46
CA ARG A 45 5.15 -1.78 -0.74
C ARG A 45 6.35 -1.80 0.17
N GLY A 46 7.20 -0.77 0.06
CA GLY A 46 8.28 -0.54 1.02
C GLY A 46 7.71 0.02 2.32
N LEU A 47 8.08 -0.61 3.44
CA LEU A 47 7.74 -0.15 4.78
C LEU A 47 9.02 0.39 5.44
N ARG A 48 8.99 1.66 5.85
CA ARG A 48 10.10 2.28 6.59
C ARG A 48 10.14 1.85 8.06
N ASN A 49 8.97 1.55 8.61
CA ASN A 49 8.84 1.09 9.98
C ASN A 49 7.65 0.12 10.05
N VAL A 50 7.96 -1.16 10.28
CA VAL A 50 6.95 -2.22 10.46
C VAL A 50 6.06 -1.97 11.66
N GLU A 51 6.62 -1.47 12.76
CA GLU A 51 5.89 -1.17 13.99
C GLU A 51 4.80 -0.13 13.76
N THR A 52 5.08 0.92 12.98
CA THR A 52 4.09 1.95 12.65
C THR A 52 2.88 1.37 11.90
N VAL A 53 3.08 0.33 11.09
CA VAL A 53 2.03 -0.26 10.26
C VAL A 53 1.26 -1.35 11.01
N PHE A 54 1.95 -2.18 11.79
CA PHE A 54 1.33 -3.36 12.42
C PHE A 54 1.18 -3.25 13.94
N GLY A 55 1.65 -2.15 14.55
CA GLY A 55 1.60 -1.90 15.98
C GLY A 55 2.46 -2.85 16.81
N THR A 56 3.46 -3.50 16.21
CA THR A 56 4.24 -4.56 16.88
C THR A 56 5.61 -4.06 17.36
N ASN A 57 5.79 -4.00 18.68
CA ASN A 57 7.09 -3.94 19.36
C ASN A 57 7.77 -5.32 19.48
N LEU A 58 7.22 -6.34 18.82
CA LEU A 58 7.53 -7.76 19.03
C LEU A 58 7.71 -8.50 17.70
N ASP A 59 8.33 -9.67 17.81
CA ASP A 59 8.69 -10.63 16.75
C ASP A 59 7.79 -10.57 15.51
N ILE A 60 8.38 -10.18 14.38
CA ILE A 60 7.70 -10.01 13.11
C ILE A 60 7.06 -11.32 12.59
N THR A 61 7.59 -12.48 12.99
CA THR A 61 7.02 -13.77 12.59
C THR A 61 5.62 -13.99 13.19
N SER A 62 5.32 -13.33 14.32
CA SER A 62 3.98 -13.35 14.94
C SER A 62 2.89 -12.67 14.10
N LEU A 63 3.26 -11.96 13.02
CA LEU A 63 2.29 -11.37 12.10
C LEU A 63 1.55 -12.43 11.28
N GLN A 64 2.11 -13.62 11.09
CA GLN A 64 1.49 -14.65 10.26
C GLN A 64 0.09 -15.02 10.79
N GLY A 65 -0.90 -15.05 9.89
CA GLY A 65 -2.29 -15.32 10.21
C GLY A 65 -3.09 -14.11 10.71
N ARG A 66 -2.45 -12.95 10.96
CA ARG A 66 -3.16 -11.74 11.39
C ARG A 66 -3.96 -11.13 10.24
N ILE A 67 -5.13 -10.60 10.58
CA ILE A 67 -5.90 -9.70 9.73
C ILE A 67 -5.57 -8.28 10.16
N VAL A 68 -5.21 -7.44 9.19
CA VAL A 68 -4.79 -6.06 9.40
C VAL A 68 -5.78 -5.17 8.67
N ASP A 69 -6.46 -4.32 9.43
CA ASP A 69 -7.34 -3.30 8.87
C ASP A 69 -6.49 -2.25 8.17
N THR A 70 -6.89 -1.90 6.95
CA THR A 70 -6.23 -0.87 6.17
C THR A 70 -7.14 0.34 6.09
N GLN A 71 -6.63 1.49 6.54
CA GLN A 71 -7.32 2.77 6.40
C GLN A 71 -6.78 3.51 5.18
N GLY A 72 -7.70 3.81 4.28
CA GLY A 72 -7.48 4.57 3.05
C GLY A 72 -6.70 3.82 1.97
N LEU A 73 -6.35 4.61 0.95
CA LEU A 73 -5.65 4.15 -0.23
C LEU A 73 -4.24 3.62 0.08
N MET A 74 -3.86 2.55 -0.59
CA MET A 74 -2.56 1.92 -0.47
C MET A 74 -1.77 2.06 -1.78
N ALA A 75 -0.76 2.92 -1.76
CA ALA A 75 0.25 3.01 -2.80
C ALA A 75 1.16 1.77 -2.77
N THR A 76 1.24 1.10 -3.91
CA THR A 76 2.07 -0.10 -4.12
C THR A 76 2.80 -0.01 -5.46
N SER A 77 3.72 -0.93 -5.73
CA SER A 77 4.47 -1.02 -6.97
C SER A 77 4.39 -2.43 -7.55
N THR A 78 4.32 -2.55 -8.88
CA THR A 78 4.53 -3.86 -9.53
C THR A 78 6.01 -4.28 -9.59
N SER A 79 6.93 -3.40 -9.17
CA SER A 79 8.38 -3.64 -9.14
C SER A 79 8.89 -3.78 -7.70
N ARG A 80 9.40 -4.96 -7.36
CA ARG A 80 10.07 -5.18 -6.07
C ARG A 80 11.23 -4.22 -5.86
N THR A 81 12.04 -3.98 -6.89
CA THR A 81 13.21 -3.11 -6.81
C THR A 81 12.80 -1.67 -6.50
N ALA A 82 11.79 -1.16 -7.20
CA ALA A 82 11.29 0.20 -6.92
C ALA A 82 10.71 0.31 -5.49
N ALA A 83 10.01 -0.73 -5.02
CA ALA A 83 9.48 -0.75 -3.67
C ALA A 83 10.57 -0.71 -2.57
N ILE A 84 11.76 -1.26 -2.83
CA ILE A 84 12.90 -1.22 -1.90
C ILE A 84 13.36 0.23 -1.65
N ASP A 85 13.30 1.10 -2.67
CA ASP A 85 13.73 2.49 -2.51
C ASP A 85 12.91 3.24 -1.44
N PHE A 86 11.69 2.76 -1.16
CA PHE A 86 10.81 3.33 -0.15
C PHE A 86 11.09 2.84 1.27
N THR A 87 11.98 1.87 1.47
CA THR A 87 12.32 1.37 2.81
C THR A 87 13.37 2.23 3.52
N SER A 88 14.00 3.19 2.84
CA SER A 88 15.06 4.04 3.39
C SER A 88 14.62 5.51 3.59
N PRO A 89 15.11 6.20 4.64
CA PRO A 89 15.71 5.62 5.85
C PRO A 89 14.63 4.89 6.67
N GLY A 90 14.87 3.65 7.10
CA GLY A 90 13.89 2.84 7.83
C GLY A 90 14.48 2.03 8.97
N ARG A 91 13.69 1.78 10.02
CA ARG A 91 14.05 1.04 11.24
C ARG A 91 12.82 0.42 11.94
N PRO A 92 12.68 -0.92 12.01
CA PRO A 92 13.22 -1.89 11.05
C PRO A 92 12.45 -1.79 9.71
N PRO A 93 13.15 -1.74 8.57
CA PRO A 93 12.50 -1.72 7.26
C PRO A 93 11.95 -3.10 6.87
N ALA A 94 10.94 -3.13 6.01
CA ALA A 94 10.43 -4.37 5.42
C ALA A 94 9.84 -4.16 4.03
N LEU A 95 9.66 -5.25 3.29
CA LEU A 95 8.80 -5.26 2.11
C LEU A 95 7.49 -5.97 2.43
N LEU A 96 6.38 -5.32 2.07
CA LEU A 96 5.08 -5.95 2.02
C LEU A 96 4.82 -6.44 0.60
N ARG A 97 4.72 -7.76 0.41
CA ARG A 97 4.30 -8.42 -0.82
C ARG A 97 2.79 -8.70 -0.75
N VAL A 98 1.99 -8.03 -1.56
CA VAL A 98 0.54 -8.19 -1.56
C VAL A 98 0.07 -8.92 -2.81
N ARG A 99 -0.68 -10.00 -2.63
CA ARG A 99 -1.43 -10.63 -3.71
C ARG A 99 -2.80 -9.96 -3.82
N VAL A 100 -3.07 -9.40 -5.00
CA VAL A 100 -4.34 -8.74 -5.31
C VAL A 100 -5.14 -9.67 -6.24
N PRO A 101 -6.38 -10.05 -5.87
CA PRO A 101 -7.14 -11.05 -6.63
C PRO A 101 -7.69 -10.48 -7.95
N TYR A 102 -8.20 -11.39 -8.79
CA TYR A 102 -8.98 -11.04 -9.98
C TYR A 102 -10.18 -10.15 -9.61
N ALA A 103 -10.57 -9.26 -10.52
CA ALA A 103 -11.67 -8.30 -10.38
C ALA A 103 -11.53 -7.27 -9.26
N PHE A 104 -10.42 -7.27 -8.50
CA PHE A 104 -10.17 -6.24 -7.51
C PHE A 104 -9.92 -4.88 -8.18
N GLY A 105 -10.50 -3.81 -7.63
CA GLY A 105 -10.33 -2.45 -8.15
C GLY A 105 -8.91 -1.94 -7.97
N HIS A 106 -8.38 -1.27 -8.99
CA HIS A 106 -7.03 -0.70 -8.95
C HIS A 106 -6.92 0.53 -9.84
N LEU A 107 -5.92 1.36 -9.61
CA LEU A 107 -5.55 2.45 -10.49
C LEU A 107 -4.05 2.40 -10.79
N TRP A 108 -3.69 2.31 -12.07
CA TRP A 108 -2.30 2.37 -12.51
C TRP A 108 -1.86 3.84 -12.61
N VAL A 109 -1.11 4.31 -11.62
CA VAL A 109 -0.75 5.73 -11.52
C VAL A 109 0.44 6.06 -12.40
N ALA A 110 1.34 5.09 -12.66
CA ALA A 110 2.59 5.36 -13.38
C ALA A 110 2.41 5.86 -14.83
N GLU A 111 1.22 5.70 -15.44
CA GLU A 111 0.91 6.20 -16.79
C GLU A 111 0.11 7.51 -16.78
N LEU A 112 -0.41 7.90 -15.61
CA LEU A 112 -1.30 9.07 -15.44
C LEU A 112 -0.64 10.21 -14.65
N GLY A 113 0.37 9.89 -13.83
CA GLY A 113 1.06 10.83 -12.96
C GLY A 113 2.28 11.50 -13.62
N ASP A 114 3.23 11.91 -12.78
CA ASP A 114 4.49 12.51 -13.22
C ASP A 114 5.34 11.49 -14.01
N PRO A 115 5.72 11.77 -15.27
CA PRO A 115 6.57 10.88 -16.07
C PRO A 115 7.91 10.54 -15.40
N ASP A 116 8.47 11.44 -14.60
CA ASP A 116 9.73 11.20 -13.88
C ASP A 116 9.57 10.17 -12.76
N LEU A 117 8.34 9.90 -12.33
CA LEU A 117 8.00 8.90 -11.32
C LEU A 117 7.49 7.58 -11.93
N ALA A 118 7.35 7.49 -13.25
CA ALA A 118 6.83 6.29 -13.93
C ALA A 118 7.66 5.02 -13.64
N TYR A 119 8.95 5.17 -13.35
CA TYR A 119 9.83 4.05 -12.97
C TYR A 119 9.37 3.33 -11.69
N GLN A 120 8.61 4.01 -10.83
CA GLN A 120 8.06 3.42 -9.60
C GLN A 120 7.01 2.36 -9.90
N ARG A 121 6.43 2.37 -11.11
CA ARG A 121 5.35 1.45 -11.53
C ARG A 121 4.24 1.35 -10.50
N GLU A 122 3.83 2.52 -10.02
CA GLU A 122 2.86 2.66 -8.94
C GLU A 122 1.48 2.15 -9.36
N VAL A 123 0.90 1.34 -8.49
CA VAL A 123 -0.48 0.88 -8.52
C VAL A 123 -1.12 1.22 -7.19
N LEU A 124 -2.22 1.97 -7.27
CA LEU A 124 -3.04 2.32 -6.13
C LEU A 124 -4.15 1.28 -5.98
N ILE A 125 -4.31 0.77 -4.77
CA ILE A 125 -5.39 -0.15 -4.39
C ILE A 125 -6.07 0.37 -3.12
N HIS A 126 -7.32 0.01 -2.90
CA HIS A 126 -8.07 0.38 -1.70
C HIS A 126 -8.56 -0.87 -0.95
N PRO A 127 -7.66 -1.67 -0.33
CA PRO A 127 -8.06 -2.81 0.48
C PRO A 127 -8.78 -2.34 1.75
N LYS A 128 -9.73 -3.14 2.25
CA LYS A 128 -10.27 -2.98 3.60
C LYS A 128 -9.45 -3.76 4.62
N HIS A 129 -9.03 -4.96 4.22
CA HIS A 129 -8.22 -5.84 5.05
C HIS A 129 -7.08 -6.47 4.26
N LEU A 130 -5.98 -6.70 4.97
CA LEU A 130 -4.91 -7.59 4.54
C LEU A 130 -4.86 -8.80 5.46
N VAL A 131 -4.76 -9.99 4.89
CA VAL A 131 -4.44 -11.22 5.64
C VAL A 131 -2.98 -11.53 5.45
N ILE A 132 -2.20 -11.50 6.53
CA ILE A 132 -0.78 -11.87 6.49
C ILE A 132 -0.68 -13.39 6.39
N VAL A 133 -0.07 -13.89 5.34
CA VAL A 133 0.02 -15.35 5.06
C VAL A 133 1.39 -15.93 5.38
N ASP A 134 2.43 -15.11 5.35
CA ASP A 134 3.81 -15.56 5.54
C ASP A 134 4.75 -14.39 5.88
N VAL A 135 5.85 -14.66 6.56
CA VAL A 135 6.90 -13.68 6.88
C VAL A 135 8.26 -14.35 6.69
N ILE A 136 9.08 -13.81 5.78
CA ILE A 136 10.35 -14.42 5.37
C ILE A 136 11.52 -13.47 5.68
N GLY A 137 12.55 -13.99 6.34
CA GLY A 137 13.81 -13.28 6.59
C GLY A 137 13.80 -12.45 7.88
N GLU A 138 14.98 -12.32 8.51
CA GLU A 138 15.14 -11.64 9.80
C GLU A 138 15.61 -10.18 9.63
N ASP A 139 16.66 -9.94 8.84
CA ASP A 139 17.30 -8.61 8.73
C ASP A 139 16.56 -7.65 7.77
N PHE A 140 15.93 -8.19 6.73
CA PHE A 140 15.12 -7.44 5.77
C PHE A 140 13.87 -8.24 5.41
N PRO A 141 12.89 -8.26 6.32
CA PRO A 141 11.75 -9.15 6.22
C PRO A 141 10.87 -8.84 5.01
N VAL A 142 10.37 -9.90 4.39
CA VAL A 142 9.31 -9.86 3.40
C VAL A 142 8.04 -10.40 4.04
N ILE A 143 7.10 -9.50 4.27
CA ILE A 143 5.76 -9.81 4.81
C ILE A 143 4.86 -10.09 3.62
N SER A 144 4.32 -11.28 3.51
CA SER A 144 3.38 -11.65 2.44
C SER A 144 1.95 -11.52 2.94
N ALA A 145 1.12 -10.87 2.14
CA ALA A 145 -0.28 -10.65 2.45
C ALA A 145 -1.20 -10.89 1.24
N GLU A 146 -2.46 -11.14 1.51
CA GLU A 146 -3.53 -11.20 0.52
C GLU A 146 -4.59 -10.16 0.84
N VAL A 147 -5.13 -9.51 -0.20
CA VAL A 147 -6.28 -8.62 -0.05
C VAL A 147 -7.55 -9.44 0.19
N ARG A 148 -8.38 -9.02 1.14
CA ARG A 148 -9.73 -9.56 1.36
C ARG A 148 -10.79 -8.47 1.43
#